data_AF-A0AAW7VVC4-F1
#
_entry.id   AF-A0AAW7VVC4-F1
#
_cell.length_a   1.000
_cell.length_b   1.000
_cell.length_c   1.000
_cell.angle_alpha   90.00
_cell.angle_beta   90.00
_cell.angle_gamma   90.00
#
_symmetry.space_group_name_H-M   'P 1'
#
loop_
_entity.id
_entity.type
_entity.pdbx_description
1 polymer ?
#
loop_
_entity_poly.entity_id
_entity_poly.type
_entity_poly.pdbx_seq_one_letter_code
_entity_poly.pdbx_strand_id
1 'polypeptide(L)'
;MSDEKNSKNTQGLALWISMALSRKGLSPDHFAADHLTGSAKRSFYNWSAGRNAPQKSKHPEIEAALGWKSGAIDRILRDEFVTEQDVFLADEDKAAKRASELSTDELLTELTRRMKAAEAIAEQYEANVIKIDATLHEGKSDSKPADKQNHGTVTALGTRRKAPQYQAARTEIPSDSPLDDSDE
;
A
#
# COMPACT_ATOMS: atom_id res chain seq x y z
N MET A 1 -6.28 17.74 25.61
CA MET A 1 -6.58 17.51 24.17
C MET A 1 -6.26 16.09 23.69
N SER A 2 -5.66 15.21 24.51
CA SER A 2 -5.31 13.83 24.12
C SER A 2 -6.50 12.89 24.00
N ASP A 3 -7.47 13.02 24.91
CA ASP A 3 -8.49 11.97 25.10
C ASP A 3 -9.61 12.05 24.06
N GLU A 4 -9.96 13.27 23.65
CA GLU A 4 -10.97 13.51 22.62
C GLU A 4 -10.47 13.11 21.22
N LYS A 5 -9.18 13.37 20.93
CA LYS A 5 -8.54 12.92 19.69
C LYS A 5 -8.44 11.39 19.64
N ASN A 6 -8.08 10.76 20.76
CA ASN A 6 -8.06 9.30 20.86
C ASN A 6 -9.46 8.70 20.66
N SER A 7 -10.50 9.29 21.25
CA SER A 7 -11.89 8.84 21.08
C SER A 7 -12.39 8.96 19.63
N LYS A 8 -12.08 10.06 18.94
CA LYS A 8 -12.43 10.23 17.51
C LYS A 8 -11.72 9.20 16.64
N ASN A 9 -10.45 8.92 16.91
CA ASN A 9 -9.67 7.95 16.13
C ASN A 9 -10.11 6.50 16.38
N THR A 10 -10.52 6.14 17.61
CA THR A 10 -11.10 4.81 17.88
C THR A 10 -12.48 4.64 17.26
N GLN A 11 -13.29 5.71 17.20
CA GLN A 11 -14.56 5.70 16.47
C GLN A 11 -14.35 5.58 14.95
N GLY A 12 -13.34 6.27 14.40
CA GLY A 12 -12.93 6.12 13.00
C GLY A 12 -12.52 4.68 12.69
N LEU A 13 -11.72 4.05 13.56
CA LEU A 13 -11.35 2.64 13.42
C LEU A 13 -12.57 1.72 13.45
N ALA A 14 -13.53 1.94 14.36
CA ALA A 14 -14.76 1.16 14.43
C ALA A 14 -15.58 1.24 13.13
N LEU A 15 -15.65 2.42 12.51
CA LEU A 15 -16.32 2.62 11.23
C LEU A 15 -15.66 1.79 10.12
N TRP A 16 -14.32 1.82 10.03
CA TRP A 16 -13.58 1.01 9.06
C TRP A 16 -13.78 -0.49 9.29
N ILE A 17 -13.74 -0.94 10.55
CA ILE A 17 -14.02 -2.35 10.89
C ILE A 17 -15.43 -2.73 10.44
N SER A 18 -16.44 -1.92 10.75
CA SER A 18 -17.84 -2.16 10.34
C SER A 18 -17.97 -2.27 8.83
N MET A 19 -17.30 -1.40 8.08
CA MET A 19 -17.27 -1.43 6.63
C MET A 19 -16.60 -2.70 6.07
N ALA A 20 -15.49 -3.14 6.67
CA ALA A 20 -14.82 -4.38 6.30
C ALA A 20 -15.68 -5.63 6.58
N LEU A 21 -16.37 -5.65 7.71
CA LEU A 21 -17.32 -6.72 8.07
C LEU A 21 -18.51 -6.76 7.12
N SER A 22 -19.06 -5.59 6.75
CA SER A 22 -20.14 -5.47 5.77
C SER A 22 -19.73 -6.03 4.40
N ARG A 23 -18.50 -5.75 3.93
CA ARG A 23 -17.97 -6.34 2.68
C ARG A 23 -17.89 -7.86 2.71
N LYS A 24 -17.65 -8.44 3.89
CA LYS A 24 -17.57 -9.89 4.11
C LYS A 24 -18.94 -10.52 4.44
N GLY A 25 -19.98 -9.71 4.65
CA GLY A 25 -21.29 -10.21 5.09
C GLY A 25 -21.28 -10.83 6.50
N LEU A 26 -20.34 -10.42 7.36
CA LEU A 26 -20.15 -11.01 8.69
C LEU A 26 -20.59 -10.05 9.80
N SER A 27 -21.09 -10.61 10.91
CA SER A 27 -21.23 -9.85 12.15
C SER A 27 -19.90 -9.81 12.91
N PRO A 28 -19.70 -8.85 13.84
CA PRO A 28 -18.49 -8.80 14.66
C PRO A 28 -18.23 -10.08 15.45
N ASP A 29 -19.30 -10.73 15.96
CA ASP A 29 -19.20 -11.95 16.75
C ASP A 29 -18.76 -13.15 15.91
N HIS A 30 -19.35 -13.34 14.72
CA HIS A 30 -18.92 -14.39 13.79
C HIS A 30 -17.48 -14.16 13.33
N PHE A 31 -17.15 -12.91 12.97
CA PHE A 31 -15.79 -12.58 12.56
C PHE A 31 -14.77 -12.88 13.65
N ALA A 32 -15.02 -12.44 14.89
CA ALA A 32 -14.14 -12.71 16.01
C ALA A 32 -14.03 -14.21 16.31
N ALA A 33 -15.13 -14.95 16.12
CA ALA A 33 -15.16 -16.38 16.37
C ALA A 33 -14.28 -17.18 15.42
N ASP A 34 -14.33 -16.83 14.12
CA ASP A 34 -13.80 -17.62 13.02
C ASP A 34 -12.44 -17.15 12.53
N HIS A 35 -12.11 -15.86 12.72
CA HIS A 35 -10.90 -15.25 12.14
C HIS A 35 -9.88 -14.75 13.14
N LEU A 36 -10.19 -14.73 14.44
CA LEU A 36 -9.29 -14.22 15.49
C LEU A 36 -8.98 -15.27 16.55
N THR A 37 -7.81 -15.14 17.17
CA THR A 37 -7.33 -16.09 18.17
C THR A 37 -7.13 -15.45 19.54
N GLY A 38 -7.24 -16.28 20.59
CA GLY A 38 -6.87 -15.92 21.96
C GLY A 38 -7.53 -14.65 22.49
N SER A 39 -6.71 -13.66 22.88
CA SER A 39 -7.18 -12.41 23.47
C SER A 39 -7.84 -11.47 22.44
N ALA A 40 -7.51 -11.58 21.16
CA ALA A 40 -8.10 -10.73 20.12
C ALA A 40 -9.59 -11.02 19.95
N LYS A 41 -9.98 -12.30 19.97
CA LYS A 41 -11.38 -12.76 19.91
C LYS A 41 -12.27 -12.13 20.99
N ARG A 42 -11.78 -12.03 22.24
CA ARG A 42 -12.54 -11.44 23.35
C ARG A 42 -12.62 -9.92 23.29
N SER A 43 -11.58 -9.28 22.78
CA SER A 43 -11.48 -7.81 22.75
C SER A 43 -12.04 -7.19 21.49
N PHE A 44 -12.27 -7.97 20.43
CA PHE A 44 -12.72 -7.47 19.13
C PHE A 44 -14.02 -6.67 19.23
N TYR A 45 -14.99 -7.11 20.03
CA TYR A 45 -16.25 -6.39 20.24
C TYR A 45 -16.04 -4.94 20.72
N ASN A 46 -15.05 -4.72 21.59
CA ASN A 46 -14.75 -3.38 22.09
C ASN A 46 -14.06 -2.53 21.02
N TRP A 47 -13.25 -3.13 20.16
CA TRP A 47 -12.60 -2.45 19.03
C TRP A 47 -13.60 -2.10 17.92
N SER A 48 -14.47 -3.04 17.54
CA SER A 48 -15.53 -2.82 16.55
C SER A 48 -16.58 -1.82 17.02
N ALA A 49 -16.73 -1.63 18.34
CA ALA A 49 -17.60 -0.62 18.93
C ALA A 49 -16.87 0.72 19.20
N GLY A 50 -15.57 0.83 18.89
CA GLY A 50 -14.79 2.06 19.06
C GLY A 50 -14.52 2.45 20.52
N ARG A 51 -14.70 1.52 21.46
CA ARG A 51 -14.51 1.76 22.91
C ARG A 51 -13.03 1.87 23.28
N ASN A 52 -12.17 1.14 22.59
CA ASN A 52 -10.72 1.22 22.75
C ASN A 52 -10.01 0.79 21.45
N ALA A 53 -8.72 1.13 21.35
CA ALA A 53 -7.87 0.68 20.26
C ALA A 53 -7.30 -0.73 20.53
N PRO A 54 -7.06 -1.54 19.48
CA PRO A 54 -6.34 -2.79 19.62
C PRO A 54 -4.88 -2.55 20.02
N GLN A 55 -4.33 -3.48 20.80
CA GLN A 55 -2.91 -3.49 21.13
C GLN A 55 -2.08 -3.66 19.86
N LYS A 56 -0.92 -2.99 19.78
CA LYS A 56 -0.03 -3.06 18.60
C LYS A 56 0.35 -4.48 18.20
N SER A 57 0.55 -5.37 19.17
CA SER A 57 0.83 -6.79 18.94
C SER A 57 -0.29 -7.53 18.21
N LYS A 58 -1.51 -6.98 18.19
CA LYS A 58 -2.70 -7.55 17.54
C LYS A 58 -3.01 -6.94 16.19
N HIS A 59 -2.33 -5.86 15.80
CA HIS A 59 -2.63 -5.20 14.52
C HIS A 59 -2.44 -6.13 13.33
N PRO A 60 -1.33 -6.89 13.19
CA PRO A 60 -1.13 -7.74 12.02
C PRO A 60 -2.19 -8.85 11.89
N GLU A 61 -2.61 -9.43 13.02
CA GLU A 61 -3.64 -10.46 13.07
C GLU A 61 -4.99 -9.91 12.58
N ILE A 62 -5.37 -8.72 13.05
CA ILE A 62 -6.64 -8.07 12.68
C ILE A 62 -6.62 -7.60 11.22
N GLU A 63 -5.53 -6.96 10.80
CA GLU A 63 -5.38 -6.44 9.43
C GLU A 63 -5.45 -7.58 8.41
N ALA A 64 -4.72 -8.67 8.64
CA ALA A 64 -4.77 -9.84 7.76
C ALA A 64 -6.18 -10.44 7.70
N ALA A 65 -6.84 -10.62 8.85
CA ALA A 65 -8.19 -11.18 8.91
C ALA A 65 -9.24 -10.30 8.19
N LEU A 66 -9.11 -8.97 8.29
CA LEU A 66 -10.00 -8.01 7.63
C LEU A 66 -9.71 -7.81 6.14
N GLY A 67 -8.60 -8.35 5.63
CA GLY A 67 -8.16 -8.10 4.25
C GLY A 67 -7.62 -6.69 4.05
N TRP A 68 -6.94 -6.16 5.07
CA TRP A 68 -6.35 -4.82 5.07
C TRP A 68 -4.85 -4.86 4.75
N LYS A 69 -4.33 -3.72 4.30
CA LYS A 69 -2.90 -3.50 4.13
C LYS A 69 -2.21 -3.50 5.50
N SER A 70 -0.95 -3.94 5.51
CA SER A 70 -0.12 -3.84 6.72
C SER A 70 0.02 -2.38 7.16
N GLY A 71 -0.23 -2.13 8.45
CA GLY A 71 -0.17 -0.80 9.05
C GLY A 71 -1.41 0.08 8.84
N ALA A 72 -2.49 -0.48 8.29
CA ALA A 72 -3.75 0.23 8.13
C ALA A 72 -4.32 0.72 9.47
N ILE A 73 -4.22 -0.08 10.54
CA ILE A 73 -4.72 0.31 11.86
C ILE A 73 -3.95 1.51 12.40
N ASP A 74 -2.61 1.47 12.33
CA ASP A 74 -1.78 2.60 12.78
C ASP A 74 -2.05 3.86 11.96
N ARG A 75 -2.31 3.72 10.65
CA ARG A 75 -2.69 4.84 9.77
C ARG A 75 -4.04 5.44 10.17
N ILE A 76 -5.08 4.61 10.36
CA ILE A 76 -6.41 5.05 10.82
C ILE A 76 -6.34 5.74 12.18
N LEU A 77 -5.51 5.23 13.09
CA LEU A 77 -5.37 5.80 14.43
C LEU A 77 -4.56 7.10 14.47
N ARG A 78 -3.83 7.45 13.40
CA ARG A 78 -2.95 8.63 13.35
C ARG A 78 -3.49 9.73 12.46
N ASP A 79 -3.99 9.36 11.28
CA ASP A 79 -4.29 10.28 10.19
C ASP A 79 -5.80 10.58 10.13
N GLU A 80 -6.16 11.84 9.92
CA GLU A 80 -7.58 12.29 9.90
C GLU A 80 -8.27 11.97 8.57
N PHE A 81 -7.50 11.85 7.48
CA PHE A 81 -7.98 11.64 6.12
C PHE A 81 -7.45 10.30 5.58
N VAL A 82 -8.10 9.21 5.96
CA VAL A 82 -7.79 7.87 5.45
C VAL A 82 -8.78 7.49 4.35
N THR A 83 -8.29 6.91 3.26
CA THR A 83 -9.12 6.47 2.13
C THR A 83 -9.22 4.94 2.06
N GLU A 84 -10.16 4.41 1.26
CA GLU A 84 -10.27 2.96 1.08
C GLU A 84 -9.01 2.33 0.50
N GLN A 85 -8.30 3.06 -0.37
CA GLN A 85 -7.07 2.59 -1.01
C GLN A 85 -5.92 2.49 0.00
N ASP A 86 -5.98 3.22 1.11
CA ASP A 86 -4.99 3.12 2.19
C ASP A 86 -5.23 1.90 3.09
N VAL A 87 -6.50 1.47 3.19
CA VAL A 87 -6.93 0.46 4.17
C VAL A 87 -7.03 -0.92 3.54
N PHE A 88 -7.75 -1.06 2.43
CA PHE A 88 -8.06 -2.35 1.85
C PHE A 88 -6.96 -2.84 0.92
N LEU A 89 -6.71 -4.15 0.92
CA LEU A 89 -6.01 -4.81 -0.18
C LEU A 89 -6.81 -4.60 -1.47
N ALA A 90 -6.12 -4.56 -2.62
CA ALA A 90 -6.79 -4.46 -3.90
C ALA A 90 -7.77 -5.63 -4.01
N ASP A 91 -9.04 -5.33 -4.29
CA ASP A 91 -10.11 -6.29 -4.42
C ASP A 91 -9.90 -7.03 -5.76
N GLU A 92 -8.94 -7.97 -5.81
CA GLU A 92 -8.56 -8.70 -7.02
C GLU A 92 -9.79 -9.41 -7.62
N ASP A 93 -10.70 -9.91 -6.77
CA ASP A 93 -11.97 -10.50 -7.18
C ASP A 93 -12.94 -9.50 -7.81
N LYS A 94 -12.91 -8.22 -7.42
CA LYS A 94 -13.74 -7.17 -8.04
C LYS A 94 -13.13 -6.66 -9.33
N ALA A 95 -11.80 -6.66 -9.44
CA ALA A 95 -11.09 -6.37 -10.68
C ALA A 95 -11.27 -7.51 -11.72
N ALA A 96 -11.25 -8.76 -11.27
CA ALA A 96 -11.47 -9.95 -12.08
C ALA A 96 -12.94 -10.11 -12.50
N LYS A 97 -13.91 -10.00 -11.57
CA LYS A 97 -15.35 -10.09 -11.88
C LYS A 97 -15.81 -9.00 -12.84
N ARG A 98 -15.33 -7.75 -12.67
CA ARG A 98 -15.59 -6.70 -13.68
C ARG A 98 -14.98 -7.08 -15.02
N ALA A 99 -13.75 -7.55 -15.11
CA ALA A 99 -13.15 -7.89 -16.40
C ALA A 99 -13.82 -9.09 -17.10
N SER A 100 -14.33 -10.08 -16.37
CA SER A 100 -14.98 -11.26 -16.94
C SER A 100 -16.46 -11.06 -17.32
N GLU A 101 -17.12 -10.03 -16.78
CA GLU A 101 -18.54 -9.73 -17.04
C GLU A 101 -18.75 -8.61 -18.07
N LEU A 102 -17.68 -7.90 -18.47
CA LEU A 102 -17.74 -6.83 -19.46
C LEU A 102 -17.69 -7.40 -20.88
N SER A 103 -18.60 -6.92 -21.73
CA SER A 103 -18.50 -7.13 -23.18
C SER A 103 -17.22 -6.48 -23.74
N THR A 104 -16.81 -6.89 -24.94
CA THR A 104 -15.59 -6.38 -25.59
C THR A 104 -15.56 -4.85 -25.69
N ASP A 105 -16.71 -4.21 -25.93
CA ASP A 105 -16.83 -2.75 -25.99
C ASP A 105 -16.67 -2.08 -24.62
N GLU A 106 -17.15 -2.72 -23.56
CA GLU A 106 -17.00 -2.21 -22.21
C GLU A 106 -15.57 -2.40 -21.68
N LEU A 107 -14.88 -3.47 -22.09
CA LEU A 107 -13.46 -3.66 -21.84
C LEU A 107 -12.60 -2.57 -22.49
N LEU A 108 -12.89 -2.22 -23.76
CA LEU A 108 -12.19 -1.15 -24.46
C LEU A 108 -12.46 0.22 -23.81
N THR A 109 -13.69 0.46 -23.37
CA THR A 109 -14.08 1.68 -22.66
C THR A 109 -13.36 1.80 -21.31
N GLU A 110 -13.30 0.71 -20.54
CA GLU A 110 -12.62 0.66 -19.26
C GLU A 110 -11.10 0.76 -19.41
N LEU A 111 -10.51 0.13 -20.42
CA LEU A 111 -9.09 0.29 -20.77
C LEU A 111 -8.76 1.75 -21.08
N THR A 112 -9.58 2.39 -21.90
CA THR A 112 -9.42 3.81 -22.26
C THR A 112 -9.53 4.71 -21.04
N ARG A 113 -10.48 4.42 -20.13
CA ARG A 113 -10.64 5.14 -18.86
C ARG A 113 -9.40 4.98 -17.97
N ARG A 114 -8.83 3.78 -17.90
CA ARG A 114 -7.62 3.51 -17.11
C ARG A 114 -6.38 4.15 -17.70
N MET A 115 -6.24 4.19 -19.02
CA MET A 115 -5.15 4.91 -19.69
C MET A 115 -5.20 6.40 -19.38
N LYS A 116 -6.37 7.04 -19.50
CA LYS A 116 -6.54 8.47 -19.12
C LYS A 116 -6.23 8.74 -17.66
N ALA A 117 -6.61 7.83 -16.75
CA ALA A 117 -6.30 7.97 -15.33
C ALA A 117 -4.78 7.85 -15.08
N ALA A 118 -4.10 6.94 -15.79
CA ALA A 118 -2.65 6.79 -15.69
C ALA A 118 -1.90 8.02 -16.27
N GLU A 119 -2.40 8.60 -17.35
CA GLU A 119 -1.88 9.85 -17.93
C GLU A 119 -2.05 11.02 -16.96
N ALA A 120 -3.23 11.20 -16.36
CA ALA A 120 -3.45 12.25 -15.37
C ALA A 120 -2.54 12.10 -14.13
N ILE A 121 -2.28 10.86 -13.71
CA ILE A 121 -1.33 10.57 -12.63
C ILE A 121 0.09 10.94 -13.07
N ALA A 122 0.51 10.58 -14.29
CA ALA A 122 1.82 10.92 -14.83
C ALA A 122 2.02 12.45 -14.95
N GLU A 123 1.03 13.19 -15.44
CA GLU A 123 1.02 14.65 -15.49
C GLU A 123 1.13 15.27 -14.10
N GLN A 124 0.43 14.70 -13.11
CA GLN A 124 0.53 15.15 -11.73
C GLN A 124 1.91 14.86 -11.12
N TYR A 125 2.54 13.74 -11.46
CA TYR A 125 3.92 13.45 -11.09
C TYR A 125 4.90 14.44 -11.74
N GLU A 126 4.77 14.73 -13.03
CA GLU A 126 5.60 15.73 -13.72
C GLU A 126 5.43 17.13 -13.11
N ALA A 127 4.20 17.56 -12.85
CA ALA A 127 3.92 18.83 -12.19
C ALA A 127 4.50 18.91 -10.77
N ASN A 128 4.52 17.78 -10.04
CA ASN A 128 5.13 17.71 -8.72
C ASN A 128 6.67 17.71 -8.78
N VAL A 129 7.29 17.09 -9.78
CA VAL A 129 8.74 17.16 -10.02
C VAL A 129 9.16 18.60 -10.34
N ILE A 130 8.42 19.30 -11.20
CA ILE A 130 8.68 20.71 -11.53
C ILE A 130 8.55 21.62 -10.29
N LYS A 131 7.57 21.37 -9.41
CA LYS A 131 7.44 22.10 -8.14
C LYS A 131 8.62 21.86 -7.19
N ILE A 132 9.14 20.62 -7.12
CA ILE A 132 10.30 20.29 -6.29
C ILE A 132 11.55 21.01 -6.81
N ASP A 133 11.78 21.03 -8.12
CA ASP A 133 12.91 21.76 -8.74
C ASP A 133 12.79 23.28 -8.57
N ALA A 134 11.58 23.85 -8.66
CA ALA A 134 11.35 25.27 -8.38
C ALA A 134 11.66 25.65 -6.92
N THR A 135 11.25 24.82 -5.96
CA THR A 135 11.57 25.03 -4.53
C THR A 135 13.07 24.85 -4.21
N LEU A 136 13.82 24.12 -5.05
CA LEU A 136 15.27 24.00 -4.94
C LEU A 136 16.03 25.19 -5.57
N HIS A 137 15.39 25.99 -6.43
CA HIS A 137 16.00 27.13 -7.12
C HIS A 137 15.66 28.51 -6.51
N GLU A 138 14.61 28.65 -5.71
CA GLU A 138 14.36 29.90 -4.96
C GLU A 138 15.29 30.10 -3.75
N GLY A 139 16.18 29.15 -3.45
CA GLY A 139 17.17 29.25 -2.38
C GLY A 139 18.45 30.03 -2.71
N LYS A 140 18.57 30.70 -3.87
CA LYS A 140 19.79 31.45 -4.24
C LYS A 140 19.53 32.79 -4.93
N SER A 141 19.43 33.83 -4.11
CA SER A 141 19.79 35.23 -4.42
C SER A 141 20.33 35.80 -3.09
N ASP A 142 21.44 36.51 -2.94
CA ASP A 142 22.43 37.07 -3.85
C ASP A 142 23.77 37.22 -3.09
N SER A 143 24.83 37.33 -3.87
CA SER A 143 26.24 37.36 -3.46
C SER A 143 26.65 38.63 -2.69
N LYS A 144 27.65 38.51 -1.80
CA LYS A 144 28.59 39.59 -1.45
C LYS A 144 30.03 39.01 -1.40
N PRO A 145 31.06 39.67 -1.97
CA PRO A 145 32.32 39.00 -2.28
C PRO A 145 33.43 39.19 -1.22
N ALA A 146 34.43 38.31 -1.35
CA ALA A 146 35.77 38.28 -0.73
C ALA A 146 35.78 37.89 0.77
N ASP A 147 36.71 37.08 1.28
CA ASP A 147 38.14 37.01 0.95
C ASP A 147 38.78 35.73 1.56
N LYS A 148 39.94 35.35 1.02
CA LYS A 148 41.01 34.47 1.57
C LYS A 148 40.82 32.94 1.60
N GLN A 149 41.52 32.32 0.63
CA GLN A 149 42.57 31.31 0.81
C GLN A 149 42.38 30.27 1.93
N ASN A 150 42.22 29.00 1.54
CA ASN A 150 43.20 27.98 1.92
C ASN A 150 43.12 26.70 1.07
N HIS A 151 44.31 26.23 0.72
CA HIS A 151 44.62 25.00 -0.01
C HIS A 151 44.26 23.75 0.78
N GLY A 152 43.91 22.65 0.10
CA GLY A 152 44.07 21.32 0.68
C GLY A 152 43.16 20.21 0.17
N THR A 153 43.49 19.70 -1.02
CA THR A 153 43.31 18.29 -1.45
C THR A 153 41.90 17.76 -1.73
N VAL A 154 41.69 17.57 -3.03
CA VAL A 154 40.58 16.89 -3.71
C VAL A 154 40.69 15.37 -3.50
N THR A 155 39.60 14.74 -3.05
CA THR A 155 39.39 13.29 -3.24
C THR A 155 38.28 13.11 -4.26
N ALA A 156 38.59 12.45 -5.39
CA ALA A 156 37.63 12.24 -6.48
C ALA A 156 36.51 11.28 -6.05
N LEU A 157 35.27 11.76 -6.05
CA LEU A 157 34.07 10.94 -5.87
C LEU A 157 33.78 10.19 -7.18
N GLY A 158 34.48 9.07 -7.39
CA GLY A 158 34.29 8.21 -8.55
C GLY A 158 33.86 6.81 -8.12
N THR A 159 32.57 6.50 -8.24
CA THR A 159 32.09 5.40 -9.09
C THR A 159 30.57 5.29 -9.05
N ARG A 160 29.99 5.31 -10.24
CA ARG A 160 28.58 5.03 -10.56
C ARG A 160 28.12 3.79 -9.79
N ARG A 161 27.06 3.91 -8.98
CA ARG A 161 26.29 2.73 -8.58
C ARG A 161 25.63 2.19 -9.85
N LYS A 162 26.12 1.04 -10.32
CA LYS A 162 25.48 0.23 -11.37
C LYS A 162 24.04 -0.07 -10.92
N ALA A 163 23.09 0.07 -11.85
CA ALA A 163 21.73 -0.43 -11.67
C ALA A 163 21.78 -1.95 -11.37
N PRO A 164 20.88 -2.48 -10.52
CA PRO A 164 20.78 -3.91 -10.30
C PRO A 164 20.39 -4.59 -11.61
N GLN A 165 21.27 -5.46 -12.12
CA GLN A 165 20.93 -6.37 -13.21
C GLN A 165 20.03 -7.46 -12.63
N TYR A 166 18.78 -7.50 -13.09
CA TYR A 166 17.90 -8.62 -12.84
C TYR A 166 18.50 -9.87 -13.51
N GLN A 167 19.01 -10.79 -12.70
CA GLN A 167 19.25 -12.16 -13.15
C GLN A 167 17.88 -12.83 -13.28
N ALA A 168 17.45 -13.04 -14.51
CA ALA A 168 16.37 -13.97 -14.78
C ALA A 168 16.80 -15.34 -14.27
N ALA A 169 16.13 -15.85 -13.24
CA ALA A 169 16.25 -17.24 -12.85
C ALA A 169 15.86 -18.08 -14.06
N ARG A 170 16.82 -18.82 -14.62
CA ARG A 170 16.55 -19.87 -15.59
C ARG A 170 15.65 -20.89 -14.89
N THR A 171 14.39 -20.96 -15.31
CA THR A 171 13.56 -22.13 -15.11
C THR A 171 14.22 -23.28 -15.85
N GLU A 172 14.94 -24.13 -15.12
CA GLU A 172 15.29 -25.46 -15.60
C GLU A 172 13.97 -26.23 -15.69
N ILE A 173 13.53 -26.44 -16.93
CA ILE A 173 12.47 -27.39 -17.24
C ILE A 173 13.09 -28.77 -16.97
N PRO A 174 12.52 -29.60 -16.08
CA PRO A 174 12.93 -30.99 -16.00
C PRO A 174 12.50 -31.68 -17.31
N SER A 175 13.46 -31.87 -18.20
CA SER A 175 13.37 -32.77 -19.34
C SER A 175 13.67 -34.18 -18.84
N ASP A 176 12.64 -34.93 -18.49
CA ASP A 176 12.73 -36.38 -18.42
C ASP A 176 11.50 -36.98 -19.11
N SER A 177 11.69 -37.29 -20.39
CA SER A 177 10.93 -38.30 -21.09
C SER A 177 11.87 -39.49 -21.29
N PRO A 178 11.59 -40.66 -20.72
CA PRO A 178 12.02 -41.91 -21.30
C PRO A 178 10.95 -42.39 -22.28
N LEU A 179 11.32 -42.40 -23.56
CA LEU A 179 10.80 -43.36 -24.52
C LEU A 179 11.20 -44.74 -24.01
N ASP A 180 10.22 -45.61 -23.76
CA ASP A 180 10.44 -47.05 -23.67
C ASP A 180 9.68 -47.69 -24.84
N ASP A 181 10.44 -47.86 -25.93
CA ASP A 181 10.16 -48.87 -26.95
C ASP A 181 10.51 -50.22 -26.34
N SER A 182 9.49 -50.98 -25.97
CA SER A 182 9.62 -52.42 -25.77
C SER A 182 8.74 -53.12 -26.79
N ASP A 183 9.40 -53.55 -27.88
CA ASP A 183 8.98 -54.62 -28.76
C ASP A 183 8.84 -55.93 -27.95
N GLU A 184 7.64 -56.52 -27.91
CA GLU A 184 7.38 -57.98 -28.07
C GLU A 184 5.88 -58.28 -28.22
#